data_AF-A0A399I0R7-F1
#
_entry.id   AF-A0A399I0R7-F1
#
_cell.length_a   1.000
_cell.length_b   1.000
_cell.length_c   1.000
_cell.angle_alpha   90.00
_cell.angle_beta   90.00
_cell.angle_gamma   90.00
#
_symmetry.space_group_name_H-M   'P 1'
#
loop_
_entity.id
_entity.type
_entity.pdbx_description
1 polymer ?
#
loop_
_entity_poly.entity_id
_entity_poly.type
_entity_poly.pdbx_seq_one_letter_code
_entity_poly.pdbx_strand_id
1 'polypeptide(L)'
;MPERKRKWRIFLLHIILLPTVMYVFYFFTLGPKPYTGVDEAVVEKIAKEHGREAHKPLIDPGEGDLLLFAFLVAGVVGGVAGGYYWRMLVSEKKDKGGPGNSGPQE
;
A
#
# COMPACT_ATOMS: atom_id res chain seq x y z
N MET A 1 2.19 -14.11 -48.67
CA MET A 1 2.28 -14.75 -47.33
C MET A 1 1.06 -15.63 -47.12
N PRO A 2 1.20 -16.86 -46.59
CA PRO A 2 0.17 -17.88 -46.70
C PRO A 2 -1.02 -17.51 -45.80
N GLU A 3 -2.17 -17.22 -46.42
CA GLU A 3 -3.44 -16.84 -45.76
C GLU A 3 -3.74 -17.65 -44.49
N ARG A 4 -3.40 -18.95 -44.49
CA ARG A 4 -3.59 -19.85 -43.35
C ARG A 4 -2.82 -19.38 -42.11
N LYS A 5 -1.55 -18.96 -42.23
CA LYS A 5 -0.75 -18.49 -41.08
C LYS A 5 -1.32 -17.21 -40.47
N ARG A 6 -1.96 -16.35 -41.27
CA ARG A 6 -2.63 -15.13 -40.79
C ARG A 6 -3.91 -15.46 -40.02
N LYS A 7 -4.74 -16.37 -40.54
CA LYS A 7 -5.97 -16.83 -39.86
C LYS A 7 -5.66 -17.54 -38.53
N TRP A 8 -4.62 -18.37 -38.49
CA TRP A 8 -4.15 -19.02 -37.26
C TRP A 8 -3.61 -18.03 -36.23
N ARG A 9 -2.85 -17.01 -36.65
CA ARG A 9 -2.39 -15.95 -35.75
C ARG A 9 -3.55 -15.16 -35.15
N ILE A 10 -4.56 -14.84 -35.96
CA ILE A 10 -5.76 -14.15 -35.48
C ILE A 10 -6.50 -15.03 -34.48
N PHE A 11 -6.69 -16.31 -34.79
CA PHE A 11 -7.33 -17.27 -33.88
C PHE A 11 -6.58 -17.40 -32.55
N LEU A 12 -5.24 -17.51 -32.58
CA LEU A 12 -4.38 -17.54 -31.39
C LEU A 12 -4.38 -16.22 -30.61
N LEU A 13 -4.59 -15.08 -31.26
CA LEU A 13 -4.77 -13.82 -30.53
C LEU A 13 -6.11 -13.80 -29.79
N HIS A 14 -7.18 -14.28 -30.42
CA HIS A 14 -8.51 -14.27 -29.79
C HIS A 14 -8.61 -15.27 -28.64
N ILE A 15 -7.93 -16.42 -28.71
CA ILE A 15 -7.94 -17.42 -27.64
C ILE A 15 -7.28 -16.91 -26.35
N ILE A 16 -6.42 -15.90 -26.44
CA ILE A 16 -5.77 -15.26 -25.30
C ILE A 16 -6.53 -13.99 -24.92
N LEU A 17 -6.77 -13.10 -25.88
CA LEU A 17 -7.37 -11.79 -25.64
C LEU A 17 -8.77 -11.89 -25.02
N LEU A 18 -9.63 -12.78 -25.53
CA LEU A 18 -11.02 -12.89 -25.12
C LEU A 18 -11.16 -13.33 -23.65
N PRO A 19 -10.53 -14.43 -23.19
CA PRO A 19 -10.60 -14.79 -21.78
C PRO A 19 -9.90 -13.77 -20.87
N THR A 20 -8.84 -13.09 -21.31
CA THR A 20 -8.22 -12.03 -20.51
C THR A 20 -9.15 -10.84 -20.30
N VAL A 21 -9.82 -10.37 -21.37
CA VAL A 21 -10.81 -9.28 -21.25
C VAL A 21 -11.98 -9.71 -20.37
N MET A 22 -12.45 -10.95 -20.51
CA MET A 22 -13.55 -11.48 -19.70
C MET A 22 -13.15 -11.61 -18.23
N TYR A 23 -11.92 -12.02 -17.93
CA TYR A 23 -11.39 -12.10 -16.56
C TYR A 23 -11.29 -10.71 -15.92
N VAL A 24 -10.74 -9.73 -16.64
CA VAL A 24 -10.64 -8.35 -16.16
C VAL A 24 -12.03 -7.79 -15.87
N PHE A 25 -12.97 -7.97 -16.79
CA PHE A 25 -14.36 -7.55 -16.59
C PHE A 25 -14.98 -8.23 -15.36
N TYR A 26 -14.84 -9.56 -15.23
CA TYR A 26 -15.36 -10.31 -14.10
C TYR A 26 -14.77 -9.82 -12.77
N PHE A 27 -13.46 -9.61 -12.69
CA PHE A 27 -12.77 -9.10 -11.50
C PHE A 27 -13.30 -7.72 -11.06
N PHE A 28 -13.52 -6.79 -11.99
CA PHE A 28 -14.07 -5.47 -11.67
C PHE A 28 -15.56 -5.52 -11.32
N THR A 29 -16.35 -6.42 -11.91
CA THR A 29 -17.78 -6.56 -11.59
C THR A 29 -18.05 -7.36 -10.31
N LEU A 30 -17.10 -8.21 -9.89
CA LEU A 30 -17.15 -8.95 -8.63
C LEU A 30 -16.77 -8.12 -7.41
N GLY A 31 -16.56 -6.81 -7.58
CA GLY A 31 -16.28 -5.91 -6.47
C GLY A 31 -17.22 -6.22 -5.30
N PRO A 32 -16.69 -6.58 -4.12
CA PRO A 32 -17.54 -6.84 -2.96
C PRO A 32 -18.42 -5.62 -2.75
N LYS A 33 -19.70 -5.86 -2.43
CA LYS A 33 -20.61 -4.77 -2.02
C LYS A 33 -19.88 -3.88 -1.01
N PRO A 34 -20.01 -2.54 -1.11
CA PRO A 34 -19.34 -1.65 -0.18
C PRO A 34 -19.63 -2.12 1.23
N TYR A 35 -18.58 -2.38 1.98
CA TYR A 35 -18.67 -2.85 3.34
C TYR A 35 -19.36 -1.75 4.14
N THR A 36 -20.64 -1.93 4.46
CA THR A 36 -21.35 -1.09 5.41
C THR A 36 -20.71 -1.35 6.77
N GLY A 37 -20.11 -0.31 7.34
CA GLY A 37 -19.38 -0.43 8.59
C GLY A 37 -20.28 -1.03 9.68
N VAL A 38 -19.69 -1.79 10.61
CA VAL A 38 -20.40 -2.35 11.77
C VAL A 38 -21.15 -1.25 12.54
N ASP A 39 -20.61 -0.03 12.54
CA ASP A 39 -21.23 1.17 13.13
C ASP A 39 -22.59 1.52 12.50
N GLU A 40 -22.73 1.50 11.18
CA GLU A 40 -24.01 1.81 10.52
C GLU A 40 -25.09 0.78 10.86
N ALA A 41 -24.74 -0.51 10.91
CA ALA A 41 -25.71 -1.58 11.13
C ALA A 41 -26.20 -1.68 12.60
N VAL A 42 -25.38 -1.24 13.56
CA VAL A 42 -25.63 -1.46 15.00
C VAL A 42 -25.82 -0.16 15.75
N VAL A 43 -24.98 0.85 15.52
CA VAL A 43 -24.98 2.09 16.31
C VAL A 43 -26.15 2.98 15.94
N GLU A 44 -26.50 3.11 14.66
CA GLU A 44 -27.68 3.89 14.25
C GLU A 44 -28.99 3.32 14.81
N LYS A 45 -29.11 1.98 14.87
CA LYS A 45 -30.30 1.32 15.38
C LYS A 45 -30.48 1.55 16.89
N ILE A 46 -29.39 1.44 17.65
CA ILE A 46 -29.38 1.66 19.11
C ILE A 46 -29.54 3.15 19.46
N ALA A 47 -28.92 4.06 18.71
CA ALA A 47 -28.99 5.50 18.93
C ALA A 47 -30.40 6.06 18.70
N LYS A 48 -31.11 5.53 17.68
CA LYS A 48 -32.50 5.88 17.38
C LYS A 48 -33.47 5.39 18.46
N GLU A 49 -33.20 4.24 19.07
CA GLU A 49 -33.97 3.73 20.21
C GLU A 49 -33.79 4.57 21.50
N HIS A 50 -32.69 5.31 21.63
CA HIS A 50 -32.38 6.14 22.81
C HIS A 50 -32.52 7.66 22.59
N GLY A 51 -33.09 8.10 21.46
CA GLY A 51 -33.42 9.50 21.20
C GLY A 51 -32.22 10.45 21.12
N ARG A 52 -31.02 9.92 20.85
CA ARG A 52 -29.79 10.69 20.65
C ARG A 52 -29.37 10.51 19.21
N GLU A 53 -29.62 11.51 18.38
CA GLU A 53 -29.13 11.52 17.00
C GLU A 53 -27.60 11.40 17.03
N ALA A 54 -27.07 10.45 16.26
CA ALA A 54 -25.64 10.24 16.15
C ALA A 54 -24.99 11.50 15.57
N HIS A 55 -24.20 12.19 16.39
CA HIS A 55 -23.49 13.38 15.93
C HIS A 55 -22.40 12.96 14.95
N LYS A 56 -22.31 13.64 13.79
CA LYS A 56 -21.28 13.36 12.79
C LYS A 56 -19.89 13.51 13.47
N PRO A 57 -18.93 12.59 13.24
CA PRO A 57 -17.58 12.71 13.79
C PRO A 57 -16.95 14.05 13.43
N LEU A 58 -16.31 14.71 14.39
CA LEU A 58 -15.62 16.00 14.17
C LEU A 58 -14.44 15.86 13.19
N ILE A 59 -13.86 14.67 13.11
CA ILE A 59 -12.81 14.29 12.19
C ILE A 59 -13.20 12.93 11.64
N ASP A 60 -13.49 12.84 10.35
CA ASP A 60 -13.73 11.59 9.65
C ASP A 60 -12.43 11.18 8.94
N PRO A 61 -11.63 10.26 9.52
CA PRO A 61 -10.39 9.79 8.89
C PRO A 61 -10.63 8.95 7.63
N GLY A 62 -11.88 8.61 7.30
CA GLY A 62 -12.27 7.89 6.09
C GLY A 62 -12.77 8.80 4.94
N GLU A 63 -13.29 10.00 5.23
CA GLU A 63 -13.66 11.00 4.21
C GLU A 63 -12.44 11.86 3.82
N GLY A 64 -11.77 11.49 2.73
CA GLY A 64 -10.72 12.29 2.09
C GLY A 64 -9.30 11.75 2.27
N ASP A 65 -8.30 12.63 2.18
CA ASP A 65 -6.88 12.24 2.04
C ASP A 65 -6.06 12.37 3.34
N LEU A 66 -6.72 12.62 4.47
CA LEU A 66 -6.07 12.90 5.75
C LEU A 66 -5.23 11.72 6.26
N LEU A 67 -5.75 10.49 6.08
CA LEU A 67 -5.04 9.28 6.45
C LEU A 67 -3.81 9.04 5.55
N LEU A 68 -3.94 9.30 4.24
CA LEU A 68 -2.82 9.19 3.30
C LEU A 68 -1.74 10.23 3.61
N PHE A 69 -2.15 11.46 3.95
CA PHE A 69 -1.26 12.52 4.37
C PHE A 69 -0.49 12.15 5.65
N ALA A 70 -1.19 11.64 6.67
CA ALA A 70 -0.55 11.20 7.91
C ALA A 70 0.43 10.04 7.67
N PHE A 71 0.05 9.08 6.81
CA PHE A 71 0.90 7.97 6.41
C PHE A 71 2.17 8.46 5.69
N LEU A 72 2.03 9.42 4.76
CA LEU A 72 3.15 10.03 4.06
C LEU A 72 4.12 10.72 5.03
N VAL A 73 3.60 11.54 5.95
CA VAL A 73 4.42 12.25 6.95
C VAL A 73 5.16 11.26 7.84
N ALA A 74 4.46 10.24 8.35
CA ALA A 74 5.08 9.19 9.15
C ALA A 74 6.17 8.43 8.38
N GLY A 75 5.93 8.13 7.10
CA GLY A 75 6.89 7.48 6.22
C GLY A 75 8.15 8.31 5.97
N VAL A 76 8.00 9.62 5.75
CA VAL A 76 9.14 10.54 5.59
C VAL A 76 9.95 10.61 6.88
N VAL A 77 9.31 10.83 8.02
CA VAL A 77 9.99 10.92 9.33
C VAL A 77 10.69 9.61 9.67
N GLY A 78 9.98 8.48 9.51
CA GLY A 78 10.53 7.14 9.77
C GLY A 78 11.68 6.77 8.85
N GLY A 79 11.58 7.09 7.55
CA GLY A 79 12.63 6.85 6.57
C GLY A 79 13.90 7.67 6.86
N VAL A 80 13.75 8.95 7.20
CA VAL A 80 14.89 9.82 7.57
C VAL A 80 15.53 9.33 8.87
N ALA A 81 14.73 9.08 9.91
CA ALA A 81 15.24 8.60 11.20
C ALA A 81 15.96 7.26 11.05
N GLY A 82 15.33 6.29 10.36
CA GLY A 82 15.91 4.98 10.10
C GLY A 82 17.21 5.06 9.30
N GLY A 83 17.26 5.91 8.26
CA GLY A 83 18.46 6.15 7.47
C GLY A 83 19.60 6.78 8.29
N TYR A 84 19.28 7.71 9.18
CA TYR A 84 20.27 8.34 10.07
C TYR A 84 20.87 7.32 11.05
N TYR A 85 20.04 6.54 11.74
CA TYR A 85 20.53 5.52 12.66
C TYR A 85 21.29 4.40 11.95
N TRP A 86 20.88 4.01 10.74
CA TRP A 86 21.62 3.07 9.92
C TRP A 86 23.03 3.57 9.59
N ARG A 87 23.15 4.83 9.15
CA ARG A 87 24.46 5.46 8.87
C ARG A 87 25.33 5.49 10.12
N MET A 88 24.78 5.86 11.28
CA MET A 88 25.51 5.89 12.55
C MET A 88 26.01 4.49 12.95
N LEU A 89 25.16 3.46 12.85
CA LEU A 89 25.50 2.11 13.29
C LEU A 89 26.46 1.37 12.35
N VAL A 90 26.36 1.63 11.04
CA VAL A 90 27.07 0.84 10.01
C VAL A 90 28.25 1.59 9.39
N SER A 91 28.14 2.91 9.15
CA SER A 91 29.22 3.68 8.53
C SER A 91 30.25 4.19 9.55
N GLU A 92 29.83 4.69 10.72
CA GLU A 92 30.77 5.26 11.70
C GLU A 92 31.54 4.21 12.51
N LYS A 93 31.08 2.96 12.52
CA LYS A 93 31.80 1.85 13.18
C LYS A 93 33.04 1.38 12.40
N LYS A 94 33.19 1.79 11.13
CA LYS A 94 34.30 1.37 10.26
C LYS A 94 35.58 2.18 10.47
N ASP A 95 35.49 3.36 11.07
CA ASP A 95 36.63 4.28 11.25
C ASP A 95 37.38 4.12 12.59
N LYS A 96 37.05 3.09 13.38
CA LYS A 96 37.78 2.77 14.64
C LYS A 96 38.67 1.52 14.53
N GLY A 97 39.21 1.24 13.34
CA GLY A 97 40.12 0.12 13.08
C GLY A 97 41.48 0.53 12.48
N GLY A 98 42.38 1.10 13.30
CA GLY A 98 43.84 1.19 13.07
C GLY A 98 44.33 2.42 12.27
N PRO A 99 45.53 3.00 12.58
CA PRO A 99 46.77 2.24 12.83
C PRO A 99 47.58 2.73 14.05
N GLY A 100 47.75 1.86 15.06
CA GLY A 100 48.70 2.07 16.14
C GLY A 100 49.98 1.29 15.89
N ASN A 101 50.92 1.92 15.20
CA ASN A 101 52.31 1.51 15.04
C ASN A 101 52.98 1.41 16.43
N SER A 102 53.09 0.20 16.99
CA SER A 102 54.02 -0.08 18.10
C SER A 102 55.33 -0.61 17.51
N GLY A 103 56.16 0.30 17.00
CA GLY A 103 57.58 0.03 16.84
C GLY A 103 58.20 -0.22 18.22
N PRO A 104 59.14 -1.16 18.38
CA PRO A 104 59.89 -1.29 19.63
C PRO A 104 60.70 -0.01 19.84
N GLN A 105 60.57 0.60 21.02
CA GLN A 105 61.65 1.39 21.58
C GLN A 105 62.47 0.45 22.46
N GLU A 106 63.79 0.52 22.24
CA GLU A 106 64.90 -0.26 22.82
C GLU A 106 65.30 -1.54 22.07
#